data_AF-A0A177B4V0-F1
#
_entry.id   AF-A0A177B4V0-F1
#
_cell.length_a   1.000
_cell.length_b   1.000
_cell.length_c   1.000
_cell.angle_alpha   90.00
_cell.angle_beta   90.00
_cell.angle_gamma   90.00
#
_symmetry.space_group_name_H-M   'P 1'
#
loop_
_entity.id
_entity.type
_entity.pdbx_description
1 polymer ?
#
loop_
_entity_poly.entity_id
_entity_poly.type
_entity_poly.pdbx_seq_one_letter_code
_entity_poly.pdbx_strand_id
1 'polypeptide(L)'
;MTNSNLMENEATVINDPELHHICQEQKDSVAYIKMHRLDELMNSMMSALIFARPEQPKKYITTYIQNLIENRKNGSEVKGFYNEENIKYLFKMMDPVSTGFITKEQCESAFDMIGQKKYSKTYLKNFSHSRISLETFINYAAKISSDVDQNYMNTNAYKD
;
A
#
# COMPACT_ATOMS: atom_id res chain seq x y z
N MET A 1 -40.86 -48.40 -13.71
CA MET A 1 -40.97 -47.48 -14.85
C MET A 1 -41.01 -46.07 -14.26
N THR A 2 -39.84 -45.54 -13.89
CA THR A 2 -39.10 -44.48 -14.59
C THR A 2 -39.87 -43.16 -14.67
N ASN A 3 -39.54 -42.22 -13.79
CA ASN A 3 -39.02 -40.93 -14.25
C ASN A 3 -38.25 -40.22 -13.11
N SER A 4 -36.98 -40.61 -13.02
CA SER A 4 -35.87 -39.77 -12.59
C SER A 4 -35.60 -38.72 -13.69
N ASN A 5 -35.95 -37.46 -13.43
CA ASN A 5 -35.30 -36.26 -13.98
C ASN A 5 -36.01 -35.00 -13.44
N LEU A 6 -35.52 -34.50 -12.32
CA LEU A 6 -35.83 -33.17 -11.78
C LEU A 6 -34.55 -32.57 -11.17
N MET A 7 -33.46 -32.67 -11.92
CA MET A 7 -32.17 -32.05 -11.63
C MET A 7 -31.43 -31.89 -12.97
N GLU A 8 -31.88 -31.01 -13.86
CA GLU A 8 -31.06 -30.49 -14.96
C GLU A 8 -31.81 -29.37 -15.68
N ASN A 9 -31.10 -28.28 -16.00
CA ASN A 9 -31.56 -26.96 -16.44
C ASN A 9 -32.07 -26.10 -15.28
N GLU A 10 -31.38 -25.05 -14.82
CA GLU A 10 -30.80 -23.96 -15.62
C GLU A 10 -29.51 -23.45 -14.96
N ALA A 11 -28.38 -24.09 -15.26
CA ALA A 11 -27.11 -23.38 -15.28
C ALA A 11 -26.74 -23.22 -16.75
N THR A 12 -27.48 -22.35 -17.44
CA THR A 12 -27.05 -21.84 -18.75
C THR A 12 -25.79 -21.03 -18.47
N VAL A 13 -24.68 -21.73 -18.54
CA VAL A 13 -23.33 -21.19 -18.45
C VAL A 13 -23.28 -20.02 -19.42
N ILE A 14 -23.09 -18.82 -18.88
CA ILE A 14 -22.78 -17.61 -19.65
C ILE A 14 -21.36 -17.82 -20.20
N ASN A 15 -21.23 -18.66 -21.21
CA ASN A 15 -20.03 -18.79 -22.04
C ASN A 15 -20.21 -17.84 -23.23
N ASP A 16 -20.34 -16.55 -22.91
CA ASP A 16 -20.21 -15.50 -23.89
C ASP A 16 -18.71 -15.15 -24.02
N PRO A 17 -18.06 -15.43 -25.16
CA PRO A 17 -16.64 -15.16 -25.37
C PRO A 17 -16.28 -13.68 -25.25
N GLU A 18 -17.19 -12.75 -25.58
CA GLU A 18 -16.98 -11.32 -25.40
C GLU A 18 -16.94 -10.94 -23.92
N LEU A 19 -17.82 -11.55 -23.11
CA LEU A 19 -17.87 -11.32 -21.66
C LEU A 19 -16.64 -11.91 -20.95
N HIS A 20 -16.12 -13.05 -21.44
CA HIS A 20 -14.88 -13.66 -20.94
C HIS A 20 -13.65 -12.78 -21.24
N HIS A 21 -13.58 -12.19 -22.44
CA HIS A 21 -12.49 -11.29 -22.83
C HIS A 21 -12.49 -10.00 -21.98
N ILE A 22 -13.67 -9.39 -21.76
CA ILE A 22 -13.81 -8.20 -20.91
C ILE A 22 -13.41 -8.50 -19.47
N CYS A 23 -13.75 -9.68 -18.95
CA CYS A 23 -13.37 -10.12 -17.61
C CYS A 23 -11.86 -10.32 -17.46
N GLN A 24 -11.17 -10.79 -18.51
CA GLN A 24 -9.72 -10.95 -18.50
C GLN A 24 -8.98 -9.61 -18.59
N GLU A 25 -9.38 -8.72 -19.51
CA GLU A 25 -8.80 -7.37 -19.62
C GLU A 25 -8.98 -6.55 -18.32
N GLN A 26 -10.13 -6.70 -17.66
CA GLN A 26 -10.38 -6.07 -16.36
C GLN A 26 -9.44 -6.61 -15.27
N LYS A 27 -9.24 -7.94 -15.21
CA LYS A 27 -8.31 -8.54 -14.26
C LYS A 27 -6.88 -8.09 -14.50
N ASP A 28 -6.46 -8.04 -15.77
CA ASP A 28 -5.11 -7.62 -16.15
C ASP A 28 -4.88 -6.13 -15.81
N SER A 29 -5.90 -5.29 -16.03
CA SER A 29 -5.87 -3.87 -15.65
C SER A 29 -5.75 -3.68 -14.13
N VAL A 30 -6.55 -4.43 -13.35
CA VAL A 30 -6.48 -4.39 -11.87
C VAL A 30 -5.13 -4.89 -11.38
N ALA A 31 -4.60 -5.96 -11.98
CA ALA A 31 -3.29 -6.50 -11.65
C ALA A 31 -2.19 -5.48 -11.92
N TYR A 32 -2.23 -4.79 -13.07
CA TYR A 32 -1.28 -3.73 -13.41
C TYR A 32 -1.33 -2.58 -12.39
N ILE A 33 -2.52 -2.09 -12.06
CA ILE A 33 -2.72 -1.03 -11.05
C ILE A 33 -2.11 -1.43 -9.71
N LYS A 34 -2.39 -2.66 -9.24
CA LYS A 34 -1.89 -3.15 -7.95
C LYS A 34 -0.39 -3.41 -7.96
N MET A 35 0.13 -4.01 -9.03
CA MET A 35 1.56 -4.32 -9.17
C MET A 35 2.42 -3.04 -9.17
N HIS A 36 1.93 -1.97 -9.78
CA HIS A 36 2.61 -0.68 -9.82
C HIS A 36 2.15 0.30 -8.74
N ARG A 37 1.27 -0.11 -7.82
CA ARG A 37 0.65 0.73 -6.77
C ARG A 37 0.09 2.05 -7.30
N LEU A 38 -0.48 2.04 -8.50
CA LEU A 38 -1.03 3.25 -9.08
C LEU A 38 -2.20 3.79 -8.25
N ASP A 39 -2.91 2.90 -7.55
CA ASP A 39 -3.95 3.26 -6.59
C ASP A 39 -3.39 4.08 -5.43
N GLU A 40 -2.27 3.67 -4.83
CA GLU A 40 -1.64 4.43 -3.75
C GLU A 40 -1.09 5.77 -4.23
N LEU A 41 -0.45 5.80 -5.40
CA LEU A 41 0.08 7.04 -6.00
C LEU A 41 -1.05 8.04 -6.28
N MET A 42 -2.15 7.58 -6.88
CA MET A 42 -3.31 8.42 -7.17
C MET A 42 -3.99 8.93 -5.89
N ASN A 43 -4.16 8.07 -4.89
CA ASN A 43 -4.71 8.46 -3.59
C ASN A 43 -3.84 9.51 -2.89
N SER A 44 -2.52 9.37 -2.95
CA SER A 44 -1.58 10.34 -2.37
C SER A 44 -1.67 11.70 -3.08
N MET A 45 -1.67 11.70 -4.43
CA MET A 45 -1.80 12.93 -5.22
C MET A 45 -3.13 13.65 -4.96
N MET A 46 -4.23 12.88 -4.91
CA MET A 46 -5.55 13.43 -4.65
C MET A 46 -5.64 14.03 -3.24
N SER A 47 -5.10 13.33 -2.24
CA SER A 47 -5.04 13.82 -0.86
C SER A 47 -4.25 15.12 -0.75
N ALA A 48 -3.09 15.19 -1.42
CA ALA A 48 -2.26 16.39 -1.46
C ALA A 48 -3.01 17.58 -2.10
N LEU A 49 -3.75 17.36 -3.19
CA LEU A 49 -4.58 18.39 -3.83
C LEU A 49 -5.72 18.89 -2.94
N ILE A 50 -6.48 17.97 -2.33
CA ILE A 50 -7.63 18.31 -1.48
C ILE A 50 -7.17 19.09 -0.25
N PHE A 51 -6.01 18.73 0.30
CA PHE A 51 -5.43 19.40 1.46
C PHE A 51 -4.86 20.78 1.10
N ALA A 52 -3.98 20.85 0.10
CA ALA A 52 -3.27 22.08 -0.22
C ALA A 52 -4.11 23.11 -0.98
N ARG A 53 -5.18 22.68 -1.66
CA ARG A 53 -6.09 23.51 -2.48
C ARG A 53 -5.35 24.58 -3.31
N PRO A 54 -4.35 24.19 -4.10
CA PRO A 54 -3.52 25.15 -4.82
C PRO A 54 -4.32 25.86 -5.91
N GLU A 55 -4.00 27.14 -6.16
CA GLU A 55 -4.60 27.90 -7.26
C GLU A 55 -4.32 27.29 -8.64
N GLN A 56 -3.20 26.55 -8.77
CA GLN A 56 -2.79 25.88 -10.00
C GLN A 56 -2.60 24.36 -9.78
N PRO A 57 -3.69 23.56 -9.76
CA PRO A 57 -3.64 22.13 -9.45
C PRO A 57 -2.69 21.32 -10.33
N LYS A 58 -2.68 21.59 -11.65
CA LYS A 58 -1.84 20.87 -12.61
C LYS A 58 -0.35 21.09 -12.31
N LYS A 59 0.05 22.34 -12.09
CA LYS A 59 1.44 22.70 -11.77
C LYS A 59 1.88 22.06 -10.44
N TYR A 60 1.01 22.09 -9.45
CA TYR A 60 1.26 21.46 -8.15
C TYR A 60 1.53 19.95 -8.28
N ILE A 61 0.69 19.23 -9.03
CA ILE A 61 0.89 17.79 -9.26
C ILE A 61 2.17 17.52 -10.05
N THR A 62 2.47 18.30 -11.08
CA THR A 62 3.71 18.13 -11.84
C THR A 62 4.94 18.25 -10.93
N THR A 63 5.00 19.30 -10.09
CA THR A 63 6.09 19.48 -9.12
C THR A 63 6.11 18.35 -8.09
N TYR A 64 4.94 17.92 -7.60
CA TYR A 64 4.83 16.80 -6.67
C TYR A 64 5.43 15.51 -7.25
N ILE A 65 5.08 15.15 -8.48
CA ILE A 65 5.62 13.96 -9.16
C ILE A 65 7.12 14.11 -9.44
N GLN A 66 7.58 15.27 -9.87
CA GLN A 66 9.01 15.55 -10.09
C GLN A 66 9.82 15.33 -8.80
N ASN A 67 9.32 15.85 -7.68
CA ASN A 67 9.93 15.64 -6.37
C ASN A 67 9.96 14.15 -6.01
N LEU A 68 8.89 13.38 -6.27
CA LEU A 68 8.89 11.93 -6.03
C LEU A 68 9.97 11.21 -6.85
N ILE A 69 10.13 11.57 -8.12
CA ILE A 69 11.14 11.00 -9.02
C ILE A 69 12.56 11.35 -8.54
N GLU A 70 12.81 12.61 -8.20
CA GLU A 70 14.11 13.08 -7.73
C GLU A 70 14.50 12.42 -6.41
N ASN A 71 13.56 12.32 -5.46
CA ASN A 71 13.80 11.61 -4.21
C ASN A 71 14.18 10.15 -4.46
N ARG A 72 13.47 9.46 -5.37
CA ARG A 72 13.78 8.06 -5.74
C ARG A 72 15.16 7.93 -6.37
N LYS A 73 15.58 8.86 -7.23
CA LYS A 73 16.90 8.84 -7.90
C LYS A 73 18.05 9.07 -6.91
N ASN A 74 17.85 9.92 -5.92
CA ASN A 74 18.90 10.30 -4.98
C ASN A 74 19.07 9.29 -3.84
N GLY A 75 18.32 8.18 -3.83
CA GLY A 75 18.33 7.20 -2.73
C GLY A 75 17.80 7.77 -1.40
N SER A 76 17.39 9.03 -1.39
CA SER A 76 16.63 9.64 -0.30
C SER A 76 15.26 8.96 -0.27
N GLU A 77 14.99 8.25 0.83
CA GLU A 77 13.75 7.55 1.12
C GLU A 77 12.56 8.21 0.41
N VAL A 78 11.92 7.42 -0.45
CA VAL A 78 10.75 7.82 -1.23
C VAL A 78 9.82 8.60 -0.30
N LYS A 79 9.68 9.92 -0.52
CA LYS A 79 8.72 10.77 0.20
C LYS A 79 7.28 10.41 -0.23
N GLY A 80 6.87 9.19 0.07
CA GLY A 80 5.49 8.75 0.17
C GLY A 80 4.98 8.88 1.61
N PHE A 81 3.97 8.08 1.95
CA PHE A 81 3.37 8.04 3.29
C PHE A 81 4.36 7.77 4.44
N TYR A 82 5.57 7.29 4.13
CA TYR A 82 6.66 6.95 5.06
C TYR A 82 7.66 8.09 5.29
N ASN A 83 7.27 9.35 5.09
CA ASN A 83 8.12 10.44 5.53
C ASN A 83 8.21 10.44 7.09
N GLU A 84 9.33 10.92 7.64
CA GLU A 84 9.61 10.87 9.07
C GLU A 84 8.51 11.58 9.91
N GLU A 85 7.93 12.66 9.38
CA GLU A 85 6.85 13.39 10.05
C GLU A 85 5.57 12.56 10.14
N ASN A 86 5.14 11.92 9.05
CA ASN A 86 3.97 11.05 8.99
C ASN A 86 4.15 9.83 9.91
N ILE A 87 5.36 9.26 9.96
CA ILE A 87 5.70 8.16 10.88
C ILE A 87 5.60 8.64 12.34
N LYS A 88 6.10 9.85 12.64
CA LYS A 88 5.95 10.48 13.97
C LYS A 88 4.48 10.73 14.31
N TYR A 89 3.65 11.16 13.36
CA TYR A 89 2.21 11.34 13.57
C TYR A 89 1.50 10.01 13.83
N LEU A 90 1.81 8.96 13.07
CA LEU A 90 1.32 7.61 13.31
C LEU A 90 1.69 7.10 14.70
N PHE A 91 2.92 7.30 15.13
CA PHE A 91 3.35 6.93 16.48
C PHE A 91 2.55 7.68 17.55
N LYS A 92 2.38 9.01 17.40
CA LYS A 92 1.57 9.82 18.32
C LYS A 92 0.12 9.37 18.38
N MET A 93 -0.45 8.94 17.25
CA MET A 93 -1.82 8.42 17.21
C MET A 93 -1.97 7.12 18.00
N MET A 94 -0.90 6.32 18.07
CA MET A 94 -0.85 5.08 18.84
C MET A 94 -0.42 5.26 20.30
N ASP A 95 0.18 6.39 20.65
CA ASP A 95 0.57 6.79 22.01
C ASP A 95 -0.20 8.05 22.48
N PRO A 96 -1.53 7.97 22.66
CA PRO A 96 -2.34 9.14 23.03
C PRO A 96 -1.97 9.71 24.41
N VAL A 97 -1.37 8.90 25.28
CA VAL A 97 -0.94 9.30 26.63
C VAL A 97 0.48 9.89 26.62
N SER A 98 1.15 9.97 25.46
CA SER A 98 2.50 10.52 25.30
C SER A 98 3.54 9.85 26.24
N THR A 99 3.42 8.54 26.42
CA THR A 99 4.34 7.74 27.23
C THR A 99 5.71 7.56 26.60
N GLY A 100 5.85 7.84 25.30
CA GLY A 100 7.06 7.62 24.51
C GLY A 100 7.22 6.18 24.01
N PHE A 101 6.25 5.30 24.30
CA PHE A 101 6.29 3.89 23.97
C PHE A 101 4.93 3.39 23.48
N ILE A 102 4.93 2.48 22.51
CA ILE A 102 3.75 1.75 22.07
C ILE A 102 3.94 0.24 22.27
N THR A 103 2.84 -0.47 22.45
CA THR A 103 2.83 -1.94 22.50
C THR A 103 2.99 -2.53 21.09
N LYS A 104 3.29 -3.83 21.02
CA LYS A 104 3.39 -4.56 19.76
C LYS A 104 2.08 -4.49 18.95
N GLU A 105 0.93 -4.67 19.59
CA GLU A 105 -0.39 -4.63 18.95
C GLU A 105 -0.70 -3.24 18.37
N GLN A 106 -0.32 -2.18 19.10
CA GLN A 106 -0.44 -0.81 18.61
C GLN A 106 0.48 -0.55 17.41
N CYS A 107 1.71 -1.05 17.46
CA CYS A 107 2.64 -0.98 16.33
C CYS A 107 2.11 -1.74 15.09
N GLU A 108 1.57 -2.95 15.28
CA GLU A 108 0.93 -3.71 14.20
C GLU A 108 -0.24 -2.95 13.58
N SER A 109 -1.07 -2.32 14.42
CA SER A 109 -2.22 -1.52 13.98
C SER A 109 -1.79 -0.27 13.20
N ALA A 110 -0.73 0.42 13.64
CA ALA A 110 -0.17 1.56 12.91
C ALA A 110 0.27 1.18 11.49
N PHE A 111 0.95 0.04 11.37
CA PHE A 111 1.39 -0.46 10.07
C PHE A 111 0.23 -0.98 9.21
N ASP A 112 -0.83 -1.52 9.81
CA ASP A 112 -2.05 -1.93 9.09
C ASP A 112 -2.79 -0.69 8.50
N MET A 113 -2.84 0.42 9.24
CA MET A 113 -3.44 1.68 8.77
C MET A 113 -2.78 2.26 7.53
N ILE A 114 -1.50 1.95 7.30
CA ILE A 114 -0.75 2.34 6.10
C ILE A 114 -0.55 1.19 5.11
N GLY A 115 -1.34 0.12 5.22
CA GLY A 115 -1.35 -0.99 4.27
C GLY A 115 -0.17 -1.96 4.36
N GLN A 116 0.68 -1.88 5.39
CA GLN A 116 1.91 -2.67 5.53
C GLN A 116 1.77 -3.86 6.50
N LYS A 117 0.57 -4.44 6.59
CA LYS A 117 0.26 -5.59 7.46
C LYS A 117 1.20 -6.77 7.27
N LYS A 118 1.67 -7.01 6.05
CA LYS A 118 2.59 -8.11 5.73
C LYS A 118 3.94 -7.93 6.42
N TYR A 119 4.45 -6.70 6.44
CA TYR A 119 5.75 -6.40 6.99
C TYR A 119 5.71 -6.27 8.52
N SER A 120 4.64 -5.71 9.08
CA SER A 120 4.49 -5.58 10.54
C SER A 120 4.65 -6.93 11.25
N LYS A 121 4.01 -7.98 10.73
CA LYS A 121 4.13 -9.35 11.27
C LYS A 121 5.55 -9.90 11.20
N THR A 122 6.30 -9.60 10.15
CA THR A 122 7.68 -10.07 9.97
C THR A 122 8.63 -9.38 10.95
N TYR A 123 8.57 -8.05 11.03
CA TYR A 123 9.45 -7.24 11.86
C TYR A 123 9.17 -7.41 13.37
N LEU A 124 7.92 -7.64 13.74
CA LEU A 124 7.51 -7.76 15.13
C LEU A 124 7.52 -9.22 15.65
N LYS A 125 7.79 -10.21 14.79
CA LYS A 125 7.82 -11.64 15.17
C LYS A 125 8.83 -11.96 16.27
N ASN A 126 10.01 -11.36 16.19
CA ASN A 126 11.14 -11.62 17.10
C ASN A 126 11.33 -10.51 18.15
N PHE A 127 10.37 -9.58 18.27
CA PHE A 127 10.50 -8.49 19.22
C PHE A 127 10.12 -8.97 20.63
N SER A 128 11.15 -9.24 21.46
CA SER A 128 10.96 -9.75 22.83
C SER A 128 10.53 -8.68 23.83
N HIS A 129 10.67 -7.39 23.51
CA HIS A 129 10.31 -6.31 24.42
C HIS A 129 8.83 -5.96 24.28
N SER A 130 8.14 -5.79 25.41
CA SER A 130 6.71 -5.43 25.43
C SER A 130 6.43 -4.01 24.93
N ARG A 131 7.46 -3.17 24.74
CA ARG A 131 7.36 -1.74 24.45
C ARG A 131 8.31 -1.34 23.33
N ILE A 132 7.82 -0.54 22.39
CA ILE A 132 8.51 -0.05 21.20
C ILE A 132 8.62 1.47 21.33
N SER A 133 9.84 2.00 21.33
CA SER A 133 10.09 3.45 21.35
C SER A 133 9.83 4.07 19.97
N LEU A 134 9.66 5.39 19.93
CA LEU A 134 9.56 6.14 18.67
C LEU A 134 10.75 5.86 17.73
N GLU A 135 11.97 5.84 18.27
CA GLU A 135 13.17 5.55 17.50
C GLU A 135 13.15 4.14 16.90
N THR A 136 12.72 3.14 17.67
CA THR A 136 12.58 1.76 17.19
C THR A 136 11.51 1.69 16.09
N PHE A 137 10.40 2.42 16.27
CA PHE A 137 9.32 2.50 15.29
C PHE A 137 9.77 3.13 13.97
N ILE A 138 10.51 4.25 14.02
CA ILE A 138 11.10 4.90 12.85
C ILE A 138 12.05 3.94 12.13
N ASN A 139 12.93 3.25 12.86
CA ASN A 139 13.85 2.27 12.28
C ASN A 139 13.12 1.10 11.59
N TYR A 140 11.97 0.66 12.11
CA TYR A 140 11.13 -0.32 11.43
C TYR A 140 10.48 0.24 10.18
N ALA A 141 9.93 1.44 10.23
CA ALA A 141 9.35 2.08 9.06
C ALA A 141 10.39 2.26 7.93
N ALA A 142 11.61 2.69 8.24
CA ALA A 142 12.70 2.82 7.27
C ALA A 142 13.09 1.47 6.63
N LYS A 143 13.19 0.41 7.45
CA LYS A 143 13.47 -0.95 6.94
C LYS A 143 12.34 -1.48 6.06
N ILE A 144 11.09 -1.25 6.44
CA ILE A 144 9.92 -1.61 5.63
C ILE A 144 9.98 -0.87 4.29
N SER A 145 10.24 0.44 4.29
CA SER A 145 10.39 1.20 3.04
C SER A 145 11.48 0.63 2.13
N SER A 146 12.64 0.28 2.69
CA SER A 146 13.75 -0.32 1.94
C SER A 146 13.40 -1.70 1.36
N ASP A 147 12.79 -2.59 2.17
CA ASP A 147 12.37 -3.91 1.73
C ASP A 147 11.25 -3.84 0.68
N VAL A 148 10.34 -2.89 0.84
CA VAL A 148 9.27 -2.61 -0.10
C VAL A 148 9.89 -2.17 -1.43
N ASP A 149 10.81 -1.21 -1.41
CA ASP A 149 11.50 -0.70 -2.60
C ASP A 149 12.34 -1.80 -3.29
N GLN A 150 13.10 -2.60 -2.54
CA GLN A 150 13.85 -3.74 -3.07
C GLN A 150 12.94 -4.80 -3.69
N ASN A 151 11.83 -5.14 -3.04
CA ASN A 151 10.85 -6.06 -3.59
C ASN A 151 10.27 -5.51 -4.92
N TYR A 152 10.00 -4.20 -5.00
CA TYR A 152 9.59 -3.56 -6.26
C TYR A 152 10.67 -3.61 -7.35
N MET A 153 11.95 -3.43 -7.03
CA MET A 153 13.02 -3.55 -8.04
C MET A 153 13.19 -4.99 -8.50
N ASN A 154 13.09 -5.97 -7.59
CA ASN A 154 13.31 -7.38 -7.89
C ASN A 154 12.14 -8.02 -8.67
N THR A 155 10.91 -7.58 -8.45
CA THR A 155 9.75 -8.08 -9.23
C THR A 155 9.59 -7.39 -10.58
N ASN A 156 10.22 -6.23 -10.79
CA ASN A 156 10.18 -5.48 -12.05
C ASN A 156 11.51 -5.51 -12.84
N ALA A 157 12.53 -6.21 -12.34
CA ALA A 157 13.71 -6.55 -13.13
C ALA A 157 13.30 -7.61 -14.16
N TYR A 158 13.22 -7.19 -15.43
CA TYR A 158 12.80 -7.92 -16.64
C TYR A 158 11.31 -7.99 -16.94
N LYS A 159 10.87 -7.07 -17.81
CA LYS A 159 10.27 -7.36 -19.13
C LYS A 159 10.39 -6.11 -20.01
N ASP A 160 11.62 -5.80 -20.40
CA ASP A 160 11.90 -5.16 -21.68
C ASP A 160 12.38 -6.26 -22.64
#